data_AF-A0A7C2WJP3-F1
#
_entry.id   AF-A0A7C2WJP3-F1
#
_cell.length_a   1.000
_cell.length_b   1.000
_cell.length_c   1.000
_cell.angle_alpha   90.00
_cell.angle_beta   90.00
_cell.angle_gamma   90.00
#
_symmetry.space_group_name_H-M   'P 1'
#
loop_
_entity.id
_entity.type
_entity.pdbx_description
1 polymer ?
#
loop_
_entity_poly.entity_id
_entity_poly.type
_entity_poly.pdbx_seq_one_letter_code
_entity_poly.pdbx_strand_id
1 'polypeptide(L)'
;MTQQRRRRRVESGPNIQWSGFGPLFDSKGREWKRFYRLETLAAAVDGAVRSKDWFIVPSIQAILGPAEVTSLSFRLFLENRDTLIFRLDAMNARRKRASLAFVAAKNDKECSATARAGHAHLRTLYDRAPEYVLRPYRGGTVYLPDRHRREAHGRVVYAYVTQWLPGYEALGIDRNMQFCALGERRHTFTIAETEALKAQVVTLMAGAYDAKRRNGMGIPDVMSGDVLVRRATRGLPKLKLIGCRRLVSGMSPVKALHAILAGSWDCGGRHMPLSPSNPETLWEGLAAALGREIAGQWIRQYLDAVENSRLTPATVDLAELREIVMK
;
A
#
# COMPACT_ATOMS: atom_id res chain seq x y z
N MET A 1 39.15 -48.53 -0.92
CA MET A 1 38.58 -47.41 -0.13
C MET A 1 37.54 -46.68 -0.98
N THR A 2 36.28 -47.02 -0.80
CA THR A 2 35.17 -46.56 -1.65
C THR A 2 34.66 -45.23 -1.13
N GLN A 3 34.89 -44.15 -1.88
CA GLN A 3 34.45 -42.81 -1.57
C GLN A 3 32.91 -42.75 -1.65
N GLN A 4 32.25 -42.81 -0.50
CA GLN A 4 30.81 -42.70 -0.37
C GLN A 4 30.42 -41.24 -0.70
N ARG A 5 30.08 -40.98 -1.96
CA ARG A 5 29.38 -39.76 -2.38
C ARG A 5 28.08 -39.65 -1.58
N ARG A 6 28.09 -38.84 -0.51
CA ARG A 6 26.89 -38.39 0.19
C ARG A 6 25.95 -37.79 -0.85
N ARG A 7 24.92 -38.55 -1.25
CA ARG A 7 23.76 -38.00 -1.95
C ARG A 7 23.19 -36.90 -1.06
N ARG A 8 23.40 -35.64 -1.43
CA ARG A 8 22.63 -34.52 -0.85
C ARG A 8 21.17 -34.91 -0.99
N ARG A 9 20.47 -35.12 0.12
CA ARG A 9 19.00 -35.20 0.11
C ARG A 9 18.53 -33.95 -0.63
N VAL A 10 17.78 -34.14 -1.71
CA VAL A 10 17.04 -33.04 -2.32
C VAL A 10 16.12 -32.55 -1.22
N GLU A 11 16.37 -31.35 -0.70
CA GLU A 11 15.51 -30.75 0.32
C GLU A 11 14.11 -30.62 -0.28
N SER A 12 13.17 -31.40 0.24
CA SER A 12 11.75 -31.32 -0.11
C SER A 12 11.26 -29.89 0.13
N GLY A 13 10.59 -29.31 -0.86
CA GLY A 13 10.03 -27.96 -0.78
C GLY A 13 10.12 -27.20 -2.11
N PRO A 14 9.54 -25.98 -2.17
CA PRO A 14 9.59 -25.16 -3.37
C PRO A 14 11.03 -24.80 -3.75
N ASN A 15 11.26 -24.62 -5.05
CA ASN A 15 12.43 -23.88 -5.52
C ASN A 15 12.26 -22.40 -5.16
N ILE A 16 13.19 -21.82 -4.40
CA ILE A 16 13.09 -20.43 -3.94
C ILE A 16 14.23 -19.62 -4.55
N GLN A 17 13.88 -18.50 -5.19
CA GLN A 17 14.81 -17.59 -5.84
C GLN A 17 14.67 -16.18 -5.29
N TRP A 18 15.80 -15.49 -5.15
CA TRP A 18 15.87 -14.11 -4.69
C TRP A 18 16.65 -13.26 -5.68
N SER A 19 16.19 -12.03 -5.91
CA SER A 19 16.83 -11.09 -6.83
C SER A 19 16.58 -9.64 -6.44
N GLY A 20 17.35 -8.72 -7.04
CA GLY A 20 17.14 -7.28 -6.89
C GLY A 20 17.71 -6.66 -5.62
N PHE A 21 18.70 -7.29 -4.96
CA PHE A 21 19.29 -6.80 -3.70
C PHE A 21 20.13 -5.51 -3.81
N GLY A 22 20.05 -4.82 -4.96
CA GLY A 22 20.70 -3.53 -5.15
C GLY A 22 20.20 -2.46 -4.17
N PRO A 23 20.92 -1.33 -4.07
CA PRO A 23 20.50 -0.19 -3.27
C PRO A 23 19.21 0.40 -3.84
N LEU A 24 18.34 0.86 -2.94
CA LEU A 24 17.15 1.63 -3.28
C LEU A 24 17.22 2.99 -2.57
N PHE A 25 16.69 4.02 -3.20
CA PHE A 25 16.87 5.41 -2.78
C PHE A 25 15.54 6.07 -2.42
N ASP A 26 15.59 7.02 -1.48
CA ASP A 26 14.45 7.88 -1.17
C ASP A 26 14.24 8.94 -2.27
N SER A 27 13.18 9.75 -2.13
CA SER A 27 12.88 10.83 -3.08
C SER A 27 13.96 11.92 -3.16
N LYS A 28 14.93 11.92 -2.23
CA LYS A 28 16.09 12.83 -2.20
C LYS A 28 17.36 12.16 -2.72
N GLY A 29 17.28 10.95 -3.27
CA GLY A 29 18.42 10.21 -3.80
C GLY A 29 19.33 9.62 -2.72
N ARG A 30 18.88 9.55 -1.45
CA ARG A 30 19.64 8.93 -0.37
C ARG A 30 19.29 7.45 -0.26
N GLU A 31 20.30 6.60 -0.13
CA GLU A 31 20.07 5.17 0.04
C GLU A 31 19.28 4.92 1.32
N TRP A 32 18.30 4.04 1.23
CA TRP A 32 17.52 3.64 2.38
C TRP A 32 18.37 2.86 3.38
N LYS A 33 18.30 3.27 4.64
CA LYS A 33 18.95 2.52 5.72
C LYS A 33 18.31 1.14 5.89
N ARG A 34 19.15 0.11 5.94
CA ARG A 34 18.82 -1.29 6.26
C ARG A 34 19.48 -1.68 7.58
N PHE A 35 18.80 -2.47 8.42
CA PHE A 35 19.34 -2.92 9.72
C PHE A 35 19.82 -4.38 9.69
N TYR A 36 19.66 -5.06 8.56
CA TYR A 36 20.18 -6.40 8.32
C TYR A 36 20.50 -6.58 6.83
N ARG A 37 21.32 -7.60 6.52
CA ARG A 37 21.62 -8.02 5.16
C ARG A 37 20.41 -8.73 4.55
N LEU A 38 20.10 -8.44 3.29
CA LEU A 38 18.94 -9.05 2.61
C LEU A 38 19.10 -10.57 2.48
N GLU A 39 20.33 -11.06 2.36
CA GLU A 39 20.67 -12.47 2.35
C GLU A 39 20.29 -13.17 3.66
N THR A 40 20.36 -12.45 4.80
CA THR A 40 19.92 -12.97 6.11
C THR A 40 18.41 -13.15 6.14
N LEU A 41 17.65 -12.20 5.58
CA LEU A 41 16.20 -12.33 5.44
C LEU A 41 15.84 -13.48 4.49
N ALA A 42 16.49 -13.56 3.34
CA ALA A 42 16.28 -14.61 2.35
C ALA A 42 16.49 -16.00 2.95
N ALA A 43 17.63 -16.24 3.60
CA ALA A 43 17.93 -17.52 4.24
C ALA A 43 16.92 -17.88 5.35
N ALA A 44 16.47 -16.89 6.13
CA ALA A 44 15.48 -17.10 7.18
C ALA A 44 14.09 -17.44 6.62
N VAL A 45 13.67 -16.76 5.54
CA VAL A 45 12.41 -17.05 4.85
C VAL A 45 12.46 -18.43 4.18
N ASP A 46 13.56 -18.78 3.53
CA ASP A 46 13.74 -20.11 2.92
C ASP A 46 13.62 -21.22 3.96
N GLY A 47 14.29 -21.04 5.11
CA GLY A 47 14.19 -21.95 6.24
C GLY A 47 12.77 -22.05 6.80
N ALA A 48 12.06 -20.91 6.94
CA ALA A 48 10.68 -20.89 7.41
C ALA A 48 9.74 -21.65 6.46
N VAL A 49 9.82 -21.38 5.15
CA VAL A 49 8.99 -22.02 4.11
C VAL A 49 9.21 -23.54 4.08
N ARG A 50 10.43 -24.03 4.29
CA ARG A 50 10.77 -25.46 4.27
C ARG A 50 10.42 -26.21 5.56
N SER A 51 10.22 -25.50 6.68
CA SER A 51 10.02 -26.13 7.99
C SER A 51 8.59 -26.01 8.50
N LYS A 52 8.20 -24.80 8.95
CA LYS A 52 6.90 -24.53 9.56
C LYS A 52 6.45 -23.12 9.25
N ASP A 53 6.12 -22.89 7.98
CA ASP A 53 5.53 -21.64 7.54
C ASP A 53 4.01 -21.63 7.78
N TRP A 54 3.54 -20.53 8.36
CA TRP A 54 2.17 -20.33 8.78
C TRP A 54 1.48 -19.18 8.02
N PHE A 55 2.23 -18.41 7.22
CA PHE A 55 1.68 -17.24 6.55
C PHE A 55 2.04 -17.09 5.07
N ILE A 56 3.18 -17.55 4.56
CA ILE A 56 3.57 -17.36 3.15
C ILE A 56 2.82 -18.34 2.24
N VAL A 57 3.12 -19.63 2.35
CA VAL A 57 2.50 -20.75 1.65
C VAL A 57 0.99 -20.78 1.86
N PRO A 58 0.45 -20.61 3.09
CA PRO A 58 -1.00 -20.56 3.24
C PRO A 58 -1.65 -19.35 2.54
N SER A 59 -0.98 -18.20 2.45
CA SER A 59 -1.48 -17.06 1.67
C SER A 59 -1.48 -17.34 0.17
N ILE A 60 -0.45 -18.03 -0.34
CA ILE A 60 -0.37 -18.46 -1.74
C ILE A 60 -1.46 -19.49 -2.06
N GLN A 61 -1.64 -20.48 -1.18
CA GLN A 61 -2.66 -21.53 -1.36
C GLN A 61 -4.09 -20.99 -1.28
N ALA A 62 -4.33 -19.90 -0.52
CA ALA A 62 -5.61 -19.20 -0.54
C ALA A 62 -5.98 -18.66 -1.92
N ILE A 63 -5.02 -18.49 -2.83
CA ILE A 63 -5.22 -18.01 -4.21
C ILE A 63 -5.13 -19.16 -5.21
N LEU A 64 -4.07 -19.97 -5.10
CA LEU A 64 -3.75 -21.02 -6.08
C LEU A 64 -4.47 -22.35 -5.83
N GLY A 65 -5.15 -22.47 -4.68
CA GLY A 65 -5.73 -23.71 -4.18
C GLY A 65 -4.74 -24.56 -3.39
N PRO A 66 -5.17 -25.73 -2.90
CA PRO A 66 -4.42 -26.53 -1.92
C PRO A 66 -3.22 -27.31 -2.50
N ALA A 67 -3.01 -27.25 -3.82
CA ALA A 67 -1.88 -27.95 -4.44
C ALA A 67 -0.55 -27.42 -3.89
N GLU A 68 0.43 -28.32 -3.80
CA GLU A 68 1.77 -28.01 -3.29
C GLU A 68 2.40 -26.84 -4.07
N VAL A 69 3.01 -25.91 -3.35
CA VAL A 69 3.75 -24.80 -3.94
C VAL A 69 5.11 -25.30 -4.38
N THR A 70 5.42 -25.20 -5.66
CA THR A 70 6.64 -25.76 -6.26
C THR A 70 7.71 -24.71 -6.55
N SER A 71 7.35 -23.43 -6.67
CA SER A 71 8.30 -22.36 -6.94
C SER A 71 7.87 -21.04 -6.31
N LEU A 72 8.84 -20.30 -5.78
CA LEU A 72 8.73 -18.95 -5.24
C LEU A 72 9.87 -18.09 -5.78
N SER A 73 9.55 -16.92 -6.32
CA SER A 73 10.54 -15.93 -6.77
C SER A 73 10.28 -14.59 -6.10
N PHE A 74 11.24 -14.14 -5.30
CA PHE A 74 11.21 -12.86 -4.61
C PHE A 74 12.14 -11.87 -5.33
N ARG A 75 11.59 -10.74 -5.78
CA ARG A 75 12.35 -9.63 -6.35
C ARG A 75 12.10 -8.39 -5.52
N LEU A 76 13.14 -7.81 -4.92
CA LEU A 76 13.00 -6.53 -4.23
C LEU A 76 12.51 -5.48 -5.23
N PHE A 77 11.38 -4.85 -4.91
CA PHE A 77 10.68 -3.92 -5.81
C PHE A 77 10.66 -2.51 -5.24
N LEU A 78 10.30 -2.36 -3.96
CA LEU A 78 10.24 -1.08 -3.28
C LEU A 78 10.88 -1.20 -1.90
N GLU A 79 11.44 -0.10 -1.45
CA GLU A 79 11.90 0.07 -0.08
C GLU A 79 11.39 1.42 0.42
N ASN A 80 10.86 1.45 1.63
CA ASN A 80 10.46 2.68 2.29
C ASN A 80 11.17 2.79 3.65
N ARG A 81 10.79 3.78 4.47
CA ARG A 81 11.42 4.02 5.77
C ARG A 81 11.44 2.78 6.67
N ASP A 82 10.36 2.00 6.68
CA ASP A 82 10.13 0.95 7.67
C ASP A 82 10.10 -0.47 7.10
N THR A 83 9.92 -0.63 5.79
CA THR A 83 9.66 -1.92 5.15
C THR A 83 10.42 -2.12 3.85
N LEU A 84 10.65 -3.39 3.55
CA LEU A 84 11.13 -3.94 2.29
C LEU A 84 9.93 -4.60 1.61
N ILE A 85 9.68 -4.28 0.34
CA ILE A 85 8.57 -4.83 -0.44
C ILE A 85 9.15 -5.61 -1.61
N PHE A 86 8.91 -6.92 -1.60
CA PHE A 86 9.31 -7.84 -2.63
C PHE A 86 8.10 -8.21 -3.48
N ARG A 87 8.24 -8.16 -4.81
CA ARG A 87 7.33 -8.90 -5.68
C ARG A 87 7.59 -10.38 -5.49
N LEU A 88 6.54 -11.13 -5.17
CA LEU A 88 6.53 -12.56 -4.95
C LEU A 88 5.73 -13.24 -6.06
N ASP A 89 6.41 -13.89 -6.99
CA ASP A 89 5.77 -14.74 -7.98
C ASP A 89 5.80 -16.19 -7.49
N ALA A 90 4.63 -16.84 -7.46
CA ALA A 90 4.46 -18.20 -6.96
C ALA A 90 3.85 -19.13 -8.01
N MET A 91 4.25 -20.41 -7.99
CA MET A 91 3.68 -21.46 -8.83
C MET A 91 3.43 -22.73 -8.03
N ASN A 92 2.31 -23.42 -8.29
CA ASN A 92 2.00 -24.70 -7.66
C ASN A 92 2.20 -25.91 -8.59
N ALA A 93 2.04 -27.12 -8.06
CA ALA A 93 2.19 -28.39 -8.79
C ALA A 93 1.20 -28.54 -9.96
N ARG A 94 0.07 -27.81 -9.94
CA ARG A 94 -0.89 -27.71 -11.06
C ARG A 94 -0.51 -26.62 -12.07
N ARG A 95 0.70 -26.07 -11.98
CA ARG A 95 1.24 -24.98 -12.82
C ARG A 95 0.42 -23.68 -12.79
N LYS A 96 -0.47 -23.51 -11.81
CA LYS A 96 -1.15 -22.23 -11.58
C LYS A 96 -0.14 -21.23 -11.03
N ARG A 97 -0.25 -19.97 -11.46
CA ARG A 97 0.67 -18.88 -11.08
C ARG A 97 -0.08 -17.74 -10.40
N ALA A 98 0.55 -17.11 -9.42
CA ALA A 98 0.07 -15.89 -8.78
C ALA A 98 1.22 -14.92 -8.56
N SER A 99 0.91 -13.63 -8.64
CA SER A 99 1.80 -12.55 -8.22
C SER A 99 1.26 -11.92 -6.93
N LEU A 100 2.12 -11.78 -5.95
CA LEU A 100 1.88 -11.24 -4.63
C LEU A 100 2.96 -10.23 -4.28
N ALA A 101 2.76 -9.49 -3.19
CA ALA A 101 3.81 -8.74 -2.53
C ALA A 101 4.11 -9.39 -1.18
N PHE A 102 5.40 -9.62 -0.92
CA PHE A 102 5.90 -9.99 0.39
C PHE A 102 6.53 -8.74 1.02
N VAL A 103 6.00 -8.31 2.15
CA VAL A 103 6.43 -7.10 2.86
C VAL A 103 7.10 -7.53 4.15
N ALA A 104 8.34 -7.09 4.37
CA ALA A 104 9.11 -7.38 5.58
C ALA A 104 9.56 -6.09 6.28
N ALA A 105 9.46 -6.06 7.60
CA ALA A 105 9.95 -4.95 8.41
C ALA A 105 11.48 -4.90 8.41
N LYS A 106 12.04 -3.68 8.40
CA LYS A 106 13.49 -3.46 8.38
C LYS A 106 14.20 -3.75 9.70
N ASN A 107 13.48 -3.83 10.80
CA ASN A 107 13.98 -4.29 12.11
C ASN A 107 12.85 -4.91 12.94
N ASP A 108 13.22 -5.54 14.04
CA ASP A 108 12.36 -6.27 14.99
C ASP A 108 11.62 -5.37 15.98
N LYS A 109 11.95 -4.08 16.03
CA LYS A 109 11.40 -3.10 16.97
C LYS A 109 10.40 -2.18 16.26
N GLU A 110 10.73 -0.90 16.10
CA GLU A 110 9.83 0.12 15.60
C GLU A 110 9.29 -0.19 14.20
N CYS A 111 10.12 -0.71 13.30
CA CYS A 111 9.68 -1.03 11.94
C CYS A 111 8.71 -2.22 11.94
N SER A 112 8.90 -3.21 12.82
CA SER A 112 7.98 -4.34 12.96
C SER A 112 6.64 -3.92 13.56
N ALA A 113 6.66 -3.01 14.53
CA ALA A 113 5.44 -2.42 15.08
C ALA A 113 4.66 -1.66 13.99
N THR A 114 5.35 -0.81 13.21
CA THR A 114 4.75 -0.06 12.10
C THR A 114 4.19 -0.98 11.02
N ALA A 115 4.95 -1.99 10.59
CA ALA A 115 4.50 -2.93 9.56
C ALA A 115 3.27 -3.74 10.02
N ARG A 116 3.23 -4.15 11.29
CA ARG A 116 2.08 -4.87 11.87
C ARG A 116 0.84 -3.99 11.94
N ALA A 117 0.99 -2.75 12.40
CA ALA A 117 -0.10 -1.79 12.43
C ALA A 117 -0.62 -1.49 11.02
N GLY A 118 0.29 -1.22 10.07
CA GLY A 118 -0.06 -0.99 8.67
C GLY A 118 -0.79 -2.16 8.03
N HIS A 119 -0.36 -3.40 8.29
CA HIS A 119 -1.07 -4.58 7.82
C HIS A 119 -2.48 -4.69 8.43
N ALA A 120 -2.66 -4.41 9.72
CA ALA A 120 -3.98 -4.40 10.35
C ALA A 120 -4.89 -3.28 9.79
N HIS A 121 -4.33 -2.10 9.50
CA HIS A 121 -5.06 -1.02 8.84
C HIS A 121 -5.51 -1.43 7.44
N LEU A 122 -4.63 -2.03 6.62
CA LEU A 122 -4.99 -2.51 5.28
C LEU A 122 -6.14 -3.52 5.32
N ARG A 123 -6.18 -4.41 6.31
CA ARG A 123 -7.31 -5.34 6.49
C ARG A 123 -8.61 -4.59 6.73
N THR A 124 -8.59 -3.67 7.68
CA THR A 124 -9.75 -2.83 8.01
C THR A 124 -10.23 -2.02 6.80
N LEU A 125 -9.30 -1.47 6.02
CA LEU A 125 -9.61 -0.66 4.85
C LEU A 125 -10.09 -1.50 3.66
N TYR A 126 -9.54 -2.70 3.48
CA TYR A 126 -9.98 -3.63 2.44
C TYR A 126 -11.43 -4.09 2.66
N ASP A 127 -11.82 -4.32 3.91
CA ASP A 127 -13.19 -4.69 4.24
C ASP A 127 -14.20 -3.56 3.92
N ARG A 128 -13.73 -2.29 3.86
CA ARG A 128 -14.55 -1.11 3.57
C ARG A 128 -14.56 -0.73 2.10
N ALA A 129 -13.39 -0.76 1.46
CA ALA A 129 -13.18 -0.30 0.09
C ALA A 129 -12.32 -1.30 -0.72
N PRO A 130 -12.79 -2.55 -0.95
CA PRO A 130 -12.01 -3.59 -1.61
C PRO A 130 -11.63 -3.24 -3.06
N GLU A 131 -12.41 -2.37 -3.70
CA GLU A 131 -12.14 -1.86 -5.04
C GLU A 131 -10.98 -0.88 -5.10
N TYR A 132 -10.55 -0.32 -3.98
CA TYR A 132 -9.44 0.65 -3.94
C TYR A 132 -8.27 0.20 -3.08
N VAL A 133 -8.41 -0.84 -2.27
CA VAL A 133 -7.35 -1.34 -1.39
C VAL A 133 -6.88 -2.70 -1.88
N LEU A 134 -5.56 -2.94 -1.91
CA LEU A 134 -5.06 -4.28 -2.21
C LEU A 134 -5.42 -5.27 -1.11
N ARG A 135 -5.82 -6.48 -1.50
CA ARG A 135 -6.19 -7.51 -0.54
C ARG A 135 -5.00 -7.94 0.32
N PRO A 136 -5.03 -7.68 1.64
CA PRO A 136 -4.05 -8.25 2.54
C PRO A 136 -4.34 -9.75 2.77
N TYR A 137 -3.29 -10.54 2.88
CA TYR A 137 -3.38 -11.95 3.26
C TYR A 137 -2.87 -12.15 4.69
N ARG A 138 -2.16 -13.25 4.96
CA ARG A 138 -1.65 -13.53 6.30
C ARG A 138 -0.36 -12.75 6.55
N GLY A 139 -0.13 -12.46 7.83
CA GLY A 139 1.11 -11.90 8.32
C GLY A 139 1.60 -12.70 9.51
N GLY A 140 2.91 -12.67 9.71
CA GLY A 140 3.59 -13.39 10.77
C GLY A 140 4.96 -12.81 11.05
N THR A 141 5.85 -13.63 11.59
CA THR A 141 7.20 -13.21 11.97
C THR A 141 8.24 -14.15 11.39
N VAL A 142 9.38 -13.58 11.00
CA VAL A 142 10.56 -14.30 10.53
C VAL A 142 11.67 -14.08 11.55
N TYR A 143 12.24 -15.18 12.06
CA TYR A 143 13.39 -15.12 12.96
C TYR A 143 14.68 -14.98 12.16
N LEU A 144 15.40 -13.89 12.35
CA LEU A 144 16.70 -13.62 11.76
C LEU A 144 17.80 -13.98 12.78
N PRO A 145 18.57 -15.05 12.55
CA PRO A 145 19.64 -15.42 13.46
C PRO A 145 20.74 -14.35 13.47
N ASP A 146 21.39 -14.19 14.62
CA ASP A 146 22.63 -13.42 14.71
C ASP A 146 23.74 -14.06 13.84
N ARG A 147 24.71 -13.26 13.40
CA ARG A 147 25.90 -13.73 12.66
C ARG A 147 26.62 -14.85 13.41
N HIS A 148 26.64 -14.78 14.75
CA HIS A 148 27.26 -15.77 15.62
C HIS A 148 26.27 -16.79 16.19
N ARG A 149 25.02 -16.82 15.70
CA ARG A 149 23.94 -17.73 16.14
C ARG A 149 23.67 -17.73 17.65
N ARG A 150 23.94 -16.60 18.30
CA ARG A 150 23.59 -16.38 19.71
C ARG A 150 22.11 -16.11 19.80
N GLU A 151 21.35 -16.96 20.48
CA GLU A 151 19.89 -16.84 20.60
C GLU A 151 19.47 -15.49 21.17
N ALA A 152 20.19 -14.98 22.18
CA ALA A 152 19.92 -13.69 22.82
C ALA A 152 20.04 -12.46 21.87
N HIS A 153 20.61 -12.64 20.68
CA HIS A 153 20.79 -11.58 19.69
C HIS A 153 20.07 -11.85 18.37
N GLY A 154 19.25 -12.91 18.32
CA GLY A 154 18.32 -13.11 17.23
C GLY A 154 17.29 -12.00 17.17
N ARG A 155 16.78 -11.71 15.97
CA ARG A 155 15.79 -10.66 15.73
C ARG A 155 14.52 -11.28 15.18
N VAL A 156 13.36 -10.82 15.63
CA VAL A 156 12.06 -11.31 15.15
C VAL A 156 11.41 -10.20 14.34
N VAL A 157 11.49 -10.30 13.02
CA VAL A 157 10.92 -9.26 12.14
C VAL A 157 9.51 -9.63 11.71
N TYR A 158 8.60 -8.66 11.74
CA TYR A 158 7.26 -8.85 11.19
C TYR A 158 7.30 -8.86 9.66
N ALA A 159 6.52 -9.75 9.06
CA ALA A 159 6.33 -9.81 7.62
C ALA A 159 4.90 -10.21 7.27
N TYR A 160 4.41 -9.83 6.10
CA TYR A 160 3.09 -10.22 5.62
C TYR A 160 3.04 -10.31 4.10
N VAL A 161 1.97 -10.94 3.62
CA VAL A 161 1.70 -11.12 2.20
C VAL A 161 0.48 -10.29 1.82
N THR A 162 0.54 -9.61 0.68
CA THR A 162 -0.58 -8.86 0.10
C THR A 162 -0.70 -9.17 -1.39
N GLN A 163 -1.84 -8.85 -1.99
CA GLN A 163 -2.03 -8.98 -3.43
C GLN A 163 -1.02 -8.12 -4.19
N TRP A 164 -0.59 -8.59 -5.36
CA TRP A 164 0.10 -7.76 -6.35
C TRP A 164 -0.69 -7.75 -7.64
N LEU A 165 -0.83 -6.58 -8.24
CA LEU A 165 -1.56 -6.41 -9.49
C LEU A 165 -0.57 -6.12 -10.63
N PRO A 166 -0.54 -6.92 -11.70
CA PRO A 166 0.30 -6.66 -12.85
C PRO A 166 0.01 -5.28 -13.47
N GLY A 167 1.08 -4.57 -13.88
CA GLY A 167 1.00 -3.26 -14.52
C GLY A 167 0.77 -2.08 -13.57
N TYR A 168 0.68 -2.32 -12.26
CA TYR A 168 0.68 -1.26 -11.26
C TYR A 168 2.11 -0.89 -10.85
N GLU A 169 2.35 0.41 -10.72
CA GLU A 169 3.62 1.02 -10.32
C GLU A 169 3.39 2.03 -9.21
N ALA A 170 4.42 2.39 -8.44
CA ALA A 170 4.27 3.33 -7.33
C ALA A 170 3.89 4.72 -7.85
N LEU A 171 2.96 5.40 -7.17
CA LEU A 171 2.60 6.77 -7.51
C LEU A 171 3.69 7.73 -7.03
N GLY A 172 4.12 8.60 -7.93
CA GLY A 172 4.96 9.75 -7.66
C GLY A 172 4.31 11.05 -8.12
N ILE A 173 4.97 12.15 -7.82
CA ILE A 173 4.55 13.50 -8.24
C ILE A 173 5.74 14.11 -8.97
N ASP A 174 5.51 14.56 -10.20
CA ASP A 174 6.52 15.16 -11.05
C ASP A 174 6.67 16.67 -10.79
N ARG A 175 7.72 17.30 -11.30
CA ARG A 175 8.08 18.70 -11.00
C ARG A 175 7.02 19.72 -11.45
N ASN A 176 6.21 19.36 -12.44
CA ASN A 176 5.09 20.12 -12.97
C ASN A 176 3.79 19.92 -12.16
N MET A 177 3.84 19.27 -11.00
CA MET A 177 2.67 18.98 -10.18
C MET A 177 1.66 18.11 -10.96
N GLN A 178 2.14 17.08 -11.66
CA GLN A 178 1.31 16.02 -12.23
C GLN A 178 1.69 14.68 -11.59
N PHE A 179 0.74 13.76 -11.55
CA PHE A 179 1.06 12.41 -11.10
C PHE A 179 1.96 11.70 -12.10
N CYS A 180 2.81 10.83 -11.60
CA CYS A 180 3.62 9.95 -12.43
C CYS A 180 3.72 8.55 -11.85
N ALA A 181 3.93 7.56 -12.72
CA ALA A 181 4.21 6.20 -12.32
C ALA A 181 5.73 6.03 -12.15
N LEU A 182 6.16 5.59 -10.96
CA LEU A 182 7.54 5.32 -10.59
C LEU A 182 7.77 3.81 -10.68
N GLY A 183 8.15 3.35 -11.87
CA GLY A 183 8.46 1.94 -12.13
C GLY A 183 9.43 1.76 -13.29
N GLU A 184 9.37 0.59 -13.93
CA GLU A 184 10.27 0.23 -15.04
C GLU A 184 10.11 1.19 -16.22
N ARG A 185 8.92 1.77 -16.39
CA ARG A 185 8.63 2.78 -17.42
C ARG A 185 8.02 4.02 -16.81
N ARG A 186 8.88 4.92 -16.31
CA ARG A 186 8.43 6.21 -15.79
C ARG A 186 7.54 6.90 -16.81
N HIS A 187 6.35 7.29 -16.35
CA HIS A 187 5.34 7.94 -17.17
C HIS A 187 4.63 9.02 -16.36
N THR A 188 4.56 10.22 -16.91
CA THR A 188 3.81 11.33 -16.32
C THR A 188 2.41 11.35 -16.93
N PHE A 189 1.39 11.29 -16.07
CA PHE A 189 -0.01 11.38 -16.46
C PHE A 189 -0.34 12.80 -16.91
N THR A 190 -1.27 12.94 -17.86
CA THR A 190 -1.80 14.25 -18.27
C THR A 190 -2.50 14.97 -17.10
N ILE A 191 -2.83 16.26 -17.27
CA ILE A 191 -3.56 17.04 -16.26
C ILE A 191 -4.92 16.40 -16.01
N ALA A 192 -5.67 16.06 -17.07
CA ALA A 192 -6.97 15.40 -16.96
C ALA A 192 -6.89 14.04 -16.24
N GLU A 193 -5.87 13.23 -16.55
CA GLU A 193 -5.64 11.97 -15.85
C GLU A 193 -5.25 12.16 -14.39
N THR A 194 -4.49 13.21 -14.08
CA THR A 194 -4.12 13.56 -12.70
C THR A 194 -5.36 13.95 -11.89
N GLU A 195 -6.24 14.78 -12.44
CA GLU A 195 -7.50 15.17 -11.78
C GLU A 195 -8.44 13.96 -11.62
N ALA A 196 -8.52 13.07 -12.61
CA ALA A 196 -9.27 11.82 -12.49
C ALA A 196 -8.71 10.86 -11.42
N LEU A 197 -7.39 10.84 -11.24
CA LEU A 197 -6.75 10.08 -10.16
C LEU A 197 -7.01 10.73 -8.80
N LYS A 198 -6.99 12.07 -8.68
CA LYS A 198 -7.40 12.77 -7.46
C LYS A 198 -8.84 12.47 -7.08
N ALA A 199 -9.76 12.37 -8.06
CA ALA A 199 -11.14 11.96 -7.81
C ALA A 199 -11.22 10.56 -7.19
N GLN A 200 -10.38 9.63 -7.68
CA GLN A 200 -10.26 8.30 -7.09
C GLN A 200 -9.63 8.32 -5.70
N VAL A 201 -8.70 9.25 -5.40
CA VAL A 201 -8.15 9.44 -4.06
C VAL A 201 -9.25 9.87 -3.09
N VAL A 202 -10.08 10.83 -3.49
CA VAL A 202 -11.28 11.24 -2.74
C VAL A 202 -12.22 10.05 -2.53
N THR A 203 -12.49 9.30 -3.59
CA THR A 203 -13.39 8.13 -3.54
C THR A 203 -12.87 7.09 -2.54
N LEU A 204 -11.58 6.76 -2.61
CA LEU A 204 -10.90 5.86 -1.68
C LEU A 204 -10.99 6.38 -0.24
N MET A 205 -10.69 7.66 0.00
CA MET A 205 -10.66 8.24 1.35
C MET A 205 -12.04 8.31 1.99
N ALA A 206 -13.05 8.73 1.23
CA ALA A 206 -14.43 8.77 1.68
C ALA A 206 -14.99 7.36 1.89
N GLY A 207 -14.76 6.43 0.95
CA GLY A 207 -15.25 5.05 1.05
C GLY A 207 -14.57 4.22 2.15
N ALA A 208 -13.34 4.59 2.53
CA ALA A 208 -12.62 3.98 3.64
C ALA A 208 -13.06 4.48 5.03
N TYR A 209 -13.85 5.55 5.10
CA TYR A 209 -14.32 6.11 6.35
C TYR A 209 -15.49 5.30 6.91
N ASP A 210 -15.47 5.06 8.22
CA ASP A 210 -16.52 4.37 8.94
C ASP A 210 -17.24 5.36 9.85
N ALA A 211 -18.45 5.74 9.45
CA ALA A 211 -19.27 6.71 10.18
C ALA A 211 -19.70 6.20 11.56
N LYS A 212 -19.90 4.88 11.72
CA LYS A 212 -20.32 4.29 13.00
C LYS A 212 -19.18 4.30 14.01
N ARG A 213 -17.98 3.90 13.57
CA ARG A 213 -16.77 3.91 14.41
C ARG A 213 -16.08 5.28 14.45
N ARG A 214 -16.55 6.23 13.65
CA ARG A 214 -15.97 7.58 13.50
C ARG A 214 -14.47 7.53 13.24
N ASN A 215 -14.05 6.68 12.32
CA ASN A 215 -12.64 6.53 12.01
C ASN A 215 -12.37 6.39 10.50
N GLY A 216 -11.19 6.84 10.08
CA GLY A 216 -10.77 6.83 8.67
C GLY A 216 -9.26 6.87 8.55
N MET A 217 -8.76 6.92 7.32
CA MET A 217 -7.32 7.08 7.08
C MET A 217 -6.84 8.44 7.60
N GLY A 218 -5.64 8.45 8.19
CA GLY A 218 -4.96 9.72 8.48
C GLY A 218 -4.57 10.43 7.19
N ILE A 219 -4.96 11.70 7.06
CA ILE A 219 -4.62 12.55 5.91
C ILE A 219 -3.74 13.70 6.41
N PRO A 220 -2.56 13.95 5.82
CA PRO A 220 -1.95 13.29 4.65
C PRO A 220 -1.03 12.11 5.01
N ASP A 221 -1.31 11.33 6.07
CA ASP A 221 -0.41 10.23 6.49
C ASP A 221 -0.28 9.11 5.44
N VAL A 222 -1.26 9.00 4.54
CA VAL A 222 -1.12 8.23 3.29
C VAL A 222 -0.25 9.04 2.34
N MET A 223 0.97 8.54 2.08
CA MET A 223 1.90 9.19 1.14
C MET A 223 1.64 8.71 -0.29
N SER A 224 2.12 9.44 -1.29
CA SER A 224 2.04 9.02 -2.70
C SER A 224 2.63 7.62 -2.92
N GLY A 225 3.77 7.31 -2.28
CA GLY A 225 4.39 5.98 -2.35
C GLY A 225 3.60 4.84 -1.68
N ASP A 226 2.54 5.15 -0.92
CA ASP A 226 1.61 4.17 -0.36
C ASP A 226 0.45 3.85 -1.35
N VAL A 227 0.44 4.48 -2.52
CA VAL A 227 -0.53 4.31 -3.60
C VAL A 227 0.18 3.74 -4.83
N LEU A 228 -0.44 2.75 -5.47
CA LEU A 228 -0.07 2.27 -6.78
C LEU A 228 -1.01 2.82 -7.83
N VAL A 229 -0.48 3.06 -9.03
CA VAL A 229 -1.23 3.49 -10.20
C VAL A 229 -0.96 2.58 -11.38
N ARG A 230 -1.96 2.41 -12.22
CA ARG A 230 -1.86 1.70 -13.49
C ARG A 230 -2.38 2.58 -14.61
N ARG A 231 -1.56 2.72 -15.64
CA ARG A 231 -1.98 3.31 -16.90
C ARG A 231 -3.07 2.47 -17.54
N ALA A 232 -4.12 3.11 -18.01
CA ALA A 232 -5.14 2.45 -18.81
C ALA A 232 -4.70 2.43 -20.28
N THR A 233 -4.78 1.27 -20.93
CA THR A 233 -4.71 1.18 -22.40
C THR A 233 -5.98 1.75 -23.05
N ARG A 234 -7.12 1.68 -22.35
CA ARG A 234 -8.39 2.33 -22.69
C ARG A 234 -9.09 2.77 -21.41
N GLY A 235 -9.66 3.98 -21.40
CA GLY A 235 -10.35 4.56 -20.25
C GLY A 235 -9.43 5.29 -19.27
N LEU A 236 -9.94 5.55 -18.06
CA LEU A 236 -9.21 6.29 -17.03
C LEU A 236 -8.15 5.42 -16.33
N PRO A 237 -7.01 6.02 -15.93
CA PRO A 237 -6.03 5.33 -15.09
C PRO A 237 -6.68 4.85 -13.78
N LYS A 238 -6.11 3.82 -13.16
CA LYS A 238 -6.63 3.25 -11.92
C LYS A 238 -5.63 3.39 -10.80
N LEU A 239 -6.10 3.62 -9.57
CA LEU A 239 -5.26 3.56 -8.37
C LEU A 239 -5.65 2.41 -7.43
N LYS A 240 -4.70 2.01 -6.59
CA LYS A 240 -4.89 1.09 -5.47
C LYS A 240 -4.01 1.50 -4.29
N LEU A 241 -4.53 1.41 -3.08
CA LEU A 241 -3.79 1.60 -1.84
C LEU A 241 -3.03 0.33 -1.46
N ILE A 242 -1.76 0.49 -1.09
CA ILE A 242 -0.88 -0.60 -0.67
C ILE A 242 -0.30 -0.43 0.73
N GLY A 243 -0.47 0.75 1.33
CA GLY A 243 -0.05 1.02 2.69
C GLY A 243 -0.99 2.02 3.36
N CYS A 244 -1.19 1.88 4.67
CA CYS A 244 -1.81 2.91 5.49
C CYS A 244 -1.14 2.95 6.85
N ARG A 245 -0.46 4.06 7.14
CA ARG A 245 0.36 4.19 8.35
C ARG A 245 -0.49 4.36 9.61
N ARG A 246 -1.63 5.05 9.48
CA ARG A 246 -2.47 5.42 10.62
C ARG A 246 -3.94 5.45 10.24
N LEU A 247 -4.77 4.87 11.11
CA LEU A 247 -6.19 5.18 11.18
C LEU A 247 -6.42 6.19 12.32
N VAL A 248 -7.25 7.20 12.05
CA VAL A 248 -7.60 8.25 13.01
C VAL A 248 -9.02 8.01 13.50
N SER A 249 -9.21 7.96 14.82
CA SER A 249 -10.52 7.80 15.48
C SER A 249 -11.11 9.13 15.95
N GLY A 250 -12.40 9.13 16.27
CA GLY A 250 -13.12 10.32 16.77
C GLY A 250 -13.44 11.35 15.68
N MET A 251 -13.17 11.04 14.41
CA MET A 251 -13.37 11.93 13.28
C MET A 251 -14.84 11.93 12.88
N SER A 252 -15.50 13.09 12.90
CA SER A 252 -16.86 13.23 12.33
C SER A 252 -16.81 13.28 10.79
N PRO A 253 -17.92 13.02 10.09
CA PRO A 253 -18.00 13.17 8.63
C PRO A 253 -17.45 14.50 8.11
N VAL A 254 -17.83 15.61 8.75
CA VAL A 254 -17.37 16.96 8.40
C VAL A 254 -15.85 17.11 8.56
N LYS A 255 -15.27 16.55 9.63
CA LYS A 255 -13.81 16.56 9.83
C LYS A 255 -13.10 15.67 8.82
N ALA A 256 -13.70 14.55 8.43
CA ALA A 256 -13.17 13.68 7.39
C ALA A 256 -13.17 14.39 6.02
N LEU A 257 -14.29 15.00 5.64
CA LEU A 257 -14.38 15.78 4.40
C LEU A 257 -13.37 16.94 4.40
N HIS A 258 -13.29 17.70 5.50
CA HIS A 258 -12.30 18.77 5.61
C HIS A 258 -10.87 18.27 5.45
N ALA A 259 -10.52 17.13 6.08
CA ALA A 259 -9.19 16.54 5.93
C ALA A 259 -8.90 16.12 4.48
N ILE A 260 -9.89 15.61 3.75
CA ILE A 260 -9.77 15.29 2.32
C ILE A 260 -9.54 16.56 1.49
N LEU A 261 -10.33 17.62 1.73
CA LEU A 261 -10.28 18.85 0.93
C LEU A 261 -9.04 19.71 1.22
N ALA A 262 -8.60 19.76 2.47
CA ALA A 262 -7.42 20.52 2.90
C ALA A 262 -6.11 19.69 2.81
N GLY A 263 -6.22 18.39 2.57
CA GLY A 263 -5.09 17.49 2.50
C GLY A 263 -4.18 17.79 1.31
N SER A 264 -2.87 17.73 1.54
CA SER A 264 -1.88 17.87 0.48
C SER A 264 -0.65 16.98 0.68
N TRP A 265 0.03 16.64 -0.40
CA TRP A 265 1.34 15.99 -0.38
C TRP A 265 2.46 17.02 -0.55
N ASP A 266 3.47 16.96 0.32
CA ASP A 266 4.70 17.73 0.17
C ASP A 266 5.60 17.11 -0.92
N CYS A 267 5.93 17.92 -1.91
CA CYS A 267 6.67 17.60 -3.12
C CYS A 267 7.95 18.44 -3.19
N GLY A 268 8.77 18.40 -2.14
CA GLY A 268 10.01 19.18 -2.08
C GLY A 268 9.77 20.67 -1.83
N GLY A 269 8.89 20.99 -0.88
CA GLY A 269 8.51 22.35 -0.52
C GLY A 269 7.32 22.91 -1.31
N ARG A 270 6.79 22.15 -2.27
CA ARG A 270 5.53 22.45 -2.95
C ARG A 270 4.43 21.54 -2.43
N HIS A 271 3.22 22.07 -2.30
CA HIS A 271 2.07 21.29 -1.84
C HIS A 271 1.18 20.91 -3.02
N MET A 272 0.95 19.60 -3.20
CA MET A 272 -0.02 19.06 -4.14
C MET A 272 -1.34 18.79 -3.42
N PRO A 273 -2.45 19.50 -3.71
CA PRO A 273 -3.75 19.17 -3.16
C PRO A 273 -4.18 17.74 -3.52
N LEU A 274 -4.77 17.03 -2.57
CA LEU A 274 -5.29 15.67 -2.78
C LEU A 274 -6.63 15.68 -3.50
N SER A 275 -7.44 16.72 -3.26
CA SER A 275 -8.73 16.93 -3.92
C SER A 275 -8.54 17.45 -5.35
N PRO A 276 -9.44 17.06 -6.28
CA PRO A 276 -9.51 17.69 -7.59
C PRO A 276 -9.74 19.20 -7.50
N SER A 277 -9.21 19.95 -8.45
CA SER A 277 -9.46 21.40 -8.54
C SER A 277 -10.88 21.72 -9.02
N ASN A 278 -11.45 20.86 -9.87
CA ASN A 278 -12.80 20.98 -10.40
C ASN A 278 -13.84 20.44 -9.39
N PRO A 279 -14.81 21.25 -8.93
CA PRO A 279 -15.83 20.83 -7.95
C PRO A 279 -16.77 19.71 -8.42
N GLU A 280 -17.12 19.64 -9.70
CA GLU A 280 -17.93 18.52 -10.25
C GLU A 280 -17.16 17.20 -10.14
N THR A 281 -15.86 17.21 -10.42
CA THR A 281 -15.00 16.03 -10.34
C THR A 281 -14.84 15.57 -8.88
N LEU A 282 -14.73 16.52 -7.94
CA LEU A 282 -14.79 16.23 -6.51
C LEU A 282 -16.14 15.62 -6.10
N TRP A 283 -17.25 16.22 -6.54
CA TRP A 283 -18.60 15.74 -6.26
C TRP A 283 -18.81 14.30 -6.74
N GLU A 284 -18.45 14.00 -7.99
CA GLU A 284 -18.59 12.65 -8.53
C GLU A 284 -17.73 11.62 -7.76
N GLY A 285 -16.54 12.00 -7.29
CA GLY A 285 -15.73 11.14 -6.42
C GLY A 285 -16.39 10.85 -5.07
N LEU A 286 -16.99 11.86 -4.43
CA LEU A 286 -17.72 11.68 -3.17
C LEU A 286 -19.00 10.87 -3.37
N ALA A 287 -19.76 11.16 -4.42
CA ALA A 287 -20.98 10.44 -4.77
C ALA A 287 -20.70 8.97 -5.11
N ALA A 288 -19.59 8.68 -5.79
CA ALA A 288 -19.19 7.30 -6.07
C ALA A 288 -18.84 6.51 -4.80
N ALA A 289 -18.30 7.17 -3.77
CA ALA A 289 -17.93 6.53 -2.51
C ALA A 289 -19.11 6.35 -1.54
N LEU A 290 -19.95 7.37 -1.42
CA LEU A 290 -20.95 7.48 -0.35
C LEU A 290 -22.40 7.38 -0.85
N GLY A 291 -22.62 7.49 -2.16
CA GLY A 291 -23.92 7.80 -2.73
C GLY A 291 -24.22 9.30 -2.69
N ARG A 292 -25.00 9.80 -3.66
CA ARG A 292 -25.30 11.23 -3.84
C ARG A 292 -25.94 11.87 -2.61
N GLU A 293 -26.88 11.18 -1.97
CA GLU A 293 -27.58 11.73 -0.78
C GLU A 293 -26.62 11.98 0.39
N ILE A 294 -25.82 10.98 0.76
CA ILE A 294 -24.86 11.09 1.87
C ILE A 294 -23.75 12.09 1.52
N ALA A 295 -23.23 12.06 0.29
CA ALA A 295 -22.26 13.03 -0.18
C ALA A 295 -22.80 14.47 -0.07
N GLY A 296 -24.05 14.71 -0.48
CA GLY A 296 -24.69 16.01 -0.37
C GLY A 296 -24.91 16.45 1.09
N GLN A 297 -25.23 15.53 1.99
CA GLN A 297 -25.30 15.84 3.43
C GLN A 297 -23.92 16.24 3.98
N TRP A 298 -22.86 15.51 3.62
CA TRP A 298 -21.50 15.83 4.07
C TRP A 298 -21.05 17.21 3.61
N ILE A 299 -21.28 17.55 2.34
CA ILE A 299 -20.92 18.86 1.78
C ILE A 299 -21.71 19.97 2.47
N ARG A 300 -23.03 19.85 2.63
CA ARG A 300 -23.84 20.86 3.34
C ARG A 300 -23.34 21.09 4.76
N GLN A 301 -23.11 20.03 5.52
CA GLN A 301 -22.57 20.16 6.88
C GLN A 301 -21.16 20.78 6.92
N TYR A 302 -20.34 20.55 5.90
CA TYR A 302 -19.04 21.19 5.77
C TYR A 302 -19.15 22.68 5.44
N LEU A 303 -20.01 23.05 4.48
CA LEU A 303 -20.28 24.45 4.14
C LEU A 303 -20.79 25.22 5.37
N ASP A 304 -21.76 24.66 6.10
CA ASP A 304 -22.25 25.24 7.36
C ASP A 304 -21.14 25.38 8.40
N ALA A 305 -20.20 24.43 8.48
CA ALA A 305 -19.08 24.51 9.40
C ALA A 305 -18.08 25.61 9.04
N VAL A 306 -17.85 25.85 7.74
CA VAL A 306 -17.00 26.94 7.25
C VAL A 306 -17.66 28.30 7.46
N GLU A 307 -18.94 28.46 7.13
CA GLU A 307 -19.70 29.71 7.33
C GLU A 307 -19.72 30.13 8.80
N ASN A 308 -19.86 29.15 9.71
CA ASN A 308 -19.85 29.39 11.15
C ASN A 308 -18.43 29.46 11.75
N SER A 309 -17.38 29.61 10.93
CA SER A 309 -15.97 29.71 11.35
C SER A 309 -15.46 28.53 12.22
N ARG A 310 -16.12 27.37 12.15
CA ARG A 310 -15.69 26.15 12.88
C ARG A 310 -14.57 25.42 12.15
N LEU A 311 -14.43 25.66 10.85
CA LEU A 311 -13.37 25.12 9.99
C LEU A 311 -12.88 26.21 9.05
N THR A 312 -11.61 26.12 8.66
CA THR A 312 -11.07 26.98 7.61
C THR A 312 -11.52 26.49 6.23
N PRO A 313 -11.78 27.41 5.29
CA PRO A 313 -12.08 27.03 3.92
C PRO A 313 -10.88 26.32 3.28
N ALA A 314 -11.14 25.21 2.60
CA ALA A 314 -10.14 24.55 1.76
C ALA A 314 -9.94 25.34 0.46
N THR A 315 -8.98 24.93 -0.37
CA THR A 315 -8.63 25.60 -1.63
C THR A 315 -9.64 25.37 -2.77
N VAL A 316 -10.69 24.58 -2.55
CA VAL A 316 -11.73 24.30 -3.55
C VAL A 316 -12.74 25.44 -3.61
N ASP A 317 -13.32 25.68 -4.79
CA ASP A 317 -14.39 26.66 -4.95
C ASP A 317 -15.66 26.20 -4.20
N LEU A 318 -15.94 26.84 -3.06
CA LEU A 318 -17.07 26.52 -2.20
C LEU A 318 -18.40 27.03 -2.75
N ALA A 319 -18.39 28.06 -3.61
CA ALA A 319 -19.60 28.61 -4.20
C ALA A 319 -20.12 27.63 -5.27
N GLU A 320 -19.25 27.19 -6.17
CA GLU A 320 -19.60 26.19 -7.18
C GLU A 320 -20.00 24.85 -6.54
N LEU A 321 -19.28 24.41 -5.49
CA LEU A 321 -19.63 23.19 -4.77
C LEU A 321 -21.02 23.26 -4.11
N ARG A 322 -21.43 24.45 -3.64
CA ARG A 322 -22.78 24.69 -3.11
C ARG A 322 -23.85 24.57 -4.19
N GLU A 323 -23.61 25.17 -5.35
CA GLU A 323 -24.53 25.09 -6.48
C GLU A 323 -24.74 23.64 -6.94
N ILE A 324 -23.67 22.84 -7.00
CA ILE A 324 -23.73 21.42 -7.40
C ILE A 324 -24.63 20.62 -6.46
N VAL A 325 -24.54 20.83 -5.15
CA VAL A 325 -25.30 20.05 -4.15
C VAL A 325 -26.74 20.52 -3.98
N MET A 326 -27.06 21.72 -4.46
CA MET A 326 -28.42 22.26 -4.46
C MET A 326 -29.24 21.90 -5.72
N LYS A 327 -28.58 21.39 -6.77
CA LYS A 327 -29.22 20.85 -7.97
C LYS A 327 -29.63 19.39 -7.76
#